data_AF-A0A1G4Q806-F1
#
_entry.id   AF-A0A1G4Q806-F1
#
_cell.length_a   1.000
_cell.length_b   1.000
_cell.length_c   1.000
_cell.angle_alpha   90.00
_cell.angle_beta   90.00
_cell.angle_gamma   90.00
#
_symmetry.space_group_name_H-M   'P 1'
#
loop_
_entity.id
_entity.type
_entity.pdbx_description
1 polymer ?
#
loop_
_entity_poly.entity_id
_entity_poly.type
_entity_poly.pdbx_seq_one_letter_code
_entity_poly.pdbx_strand_id
1 'polypeptide(L)'
;MGIFDFLKSRKTTSELNTITRYDPPSVDPNSAAFNPNELSERDQLVLILISKTSISSPYTLMMRLDRCDFPGNPKNNLSQLVNNHLLYVAEANGFGHPVKYAVTKQGEEFIKNHIDQAKIIEHIKKMQNPDFMLELVQSIFDRMIKTSKENIVIPIAPDSSKWTGKNFEFLITGDLEITAENHDEIMTPNSFEWTKIQKDNWPYYQVGQDEFSYSWEPPGIQMTFNDDITFQKAKNIADEIMENIKKTGQFAELVILESGKIYKF
;
A
#
# COMPACT_ATOMS: atom_id res chain seq x y z
N MET A 1 23.01 23.86 41.55
CA MET A 1 22.38 23.34 40.31
C MET A 1 21.29 22.38 40.74
N GLY A 2 20.04 22.82 40.68
CA GLY A 2 18.89 22.09 41.23
C GLY A 2 18.27 21.14 40.22
N ILE A 3 17.54 20.15 40.73
CA ILE A 3 16.79 19.11 40.00
C ILE A 3 15.76 19.72 39.00
N PHE A 4 15.52 21.03 39.06
CA PHE A 4 14.65 21.77 38.15
C PHE A 4 15.30 22.23 36.84
N ASP A 5 16.62 22.16 36.68
CA ASP A 5 17.27 22.50 35.39
C ASP A 5 17.18 21.35 34.36
N PHE A 6 16.75 20.15 34.79
CA PHE A 6 16.58 18.98 33.90
C PHE A 6 15.26 19.02 33.08
N LEU A 7 14.33 19.91 33.41
CA LEU A 7 13.02 20.00 32.75
C LEU A 7 12.96 21.03 31.60
N LYS A 8 14.06 21.74 31.31
CA LYS A 8 14.10 22.74 30.22
C LYS A 8 14.39 22.18 28.83
N SER A 9 14.62 20.87 28.66
CA SER A 9 14.80 20.26 27.33
C SER A 9 13.63 19.39 26.86
N ARG A 10 12.51 19.34 27.60
CA ARG A 10 11.29 18.72 27.10
C ARG A 10 10.69 19.61 26.02
N LYS A 11 11.11 19.37 24.77
CA LYS A 11 10.37 19.77 23.57
C LYS A 11 8.88 19.53 23.81
N THR A 12 8.08 20.55 23.57
CA THR A 12 6.64 20.54 23.83
C THR A 12 5.96 19.41 23.08
N THR A 13 4.87 18.88 23.63
CA THR A 13 4.05 17.81 23.01
C THR A 13 3.55 18.16 21.60
N SER A 14 3.62 19.43 21.19
CA SER A 14 3.36 19.88 19.83
C SER A 14 4.41 19.45 18.80
N GLU A 15 5.67 19.23 19.19
CA GLU A 15 6.74 18.76 18.28
C GLU A 15 6.68 17.24 18.03
N LEU A 16 5.91 16.49 18.83
CA LEU A 16 5.72 15.05 18.65
C LEU A 16 4.86 14.71 17.43
N ASN A 17 4.02 15.65 16.98
CA ASN A 17 3.09 15.45 15.85
C ASN A 17 3.57 16.06 14.54
N THR A 18 4.77 16.65 14.50
CA THR A 18 5.31 17.23 13.26
C THR A 18 5.89 16.13 12.38
N ILE A 19 5.28 15.92 11.22
CA ILE A 19 5.82 15.08 10.15
C ILE A 19 6.56 15.97 9.15
N THR A 20 7.83 15.67 8.90
CA THR A 20 8.63 16.31 7.86
C THR A 20 8.63 15.40 6.64
N ARG A 21 8.24 15.93 5.48
CA ARG A 21 8.28 15.23 4.19
C ARG A 21 9.55 15.60 3.43
N TYR A 22 10.14 14.62 2.77
CA TYR A 22 11.34 14.79 1.96
C TYR A 22 11.03 14.44 0.51
N ASP A 23 11.58 15.24 -0.40
CA ASP A 23 11.54 14.96 -1.83
C ASP A 23 12.52 13.83 -2.20
N PRO A 24 12.29 13.13 -3.33
CA PRO A 24 13.23 12.15 -3.84
C PRO A 24 14.61 12.78 -4.03
N PRO A 25 15.70 12.11 -3.62
CA PRO A 25 17.04 12.63 -3.85
C PRO A 25 17.32 12.75 -5.36
N SER A 26 17.94 13.85 -5.76
CA SER A 26 18.48 14.00 -7.11
C SER A 26 19.55 12.93 -7.35
N VAL A 27 19.49 12.24 -8.48
CA VAL A 27 20.50 11.25 -8.87
C VAL A 27 21.84 11.96 -9.02
N ASP A 28 22.81 11.66 -8.15
CA ASP A 28 24.19 12.13 -8.34
C ASP A 28 24.84 11.25 -9.43
N PRO A 29 25.18 11.83 -10.60
CA PRO A 29 25.82 11.08 -11.68
C PRO A 29 27.22 10.55 -11.31
N ASN A 30 27.80 11.00 -10.19
CA ASN A 30 29.12 10.57 -9.71
C ASN A 30 29.05 9.63 -8.50
N SER A 31 27.87 9.21 -8.05
CA SER A 31 27.80 8.22 -6.98
C SER A 31 28.47 6.91 -7.44
N ALA A 32 29.25 6.29 -6.54
CA ALA A 32 29.95 5.05 -6.86
C ALA A 32 28.95 4.02 -7.41
N ALA A 33 29.28 3.38 -8.52
CA ALA A 33 28.40 2.41 -9.16
C ALA A 33 28.02 1.31 -8.17
N PHE A 34 26.78 1.33 -7.71
CA PHE A 34 26.23 0.31 -6.82
C PHE A 34 26.37 -1.07 -7.50
N ASN A 35 27.00 -2.03 -6.81
CA ASN A 35 27.12 -3.39 -7.31
C ASN A 35 25.83 -4.17 -7.00
N PRO A 36 25.03 -4.52 -8.02
CA PRO A 36 23.73 -5.16 -7.81
C PRO A 36 23.82 -6.53 -7.12
N ASN A 37 24.99 -7.18 -7.16
CA ASN A 37 25.20 -8.49 -6.55
C ASN A 37 25.45 -8.44 -5.02
N GLU A 38 25.57 -7.24 -4.43
CA GLU A 38 25.85 -7.08 -2.99
C GLU A 38 24.58 -6.99 -2.14
N LEU A 39 23.41 -6.90 -2.76
CA LEU A 39 22.14 -6.85 -2.05
C LEU A 39 21.68 -8.28 -1.69
N SER A 40 21.43 -8.54 -0.41
CA SER A 40 20.90 -9.82 0.04
C SER A 40 19.47 -10.06 -0.50
N GLU A 41 19.03 -11.32 -0.61
CA GLU A 41 17.65 -11.64 -0.97
C GLU A 41 16.63 -10.97 -0.03
N ARG A 42 17.05 -10.77 1.23
CA ARG A 42 16.29 -10.03 2.24
C ARG A 42 16.09 -8.55 1.85
N ASP A 43 17.16 -7.87 1.47
CA ASP A 43 17.10 -6.45 1.11
C ASP A 43 16.32 -6.25 -0.18
N GLN A 44 16.48 -7.17 -1.13
CA GLN A 44 15.69 -7.20 -2.37
C GLN A 44 14.21 -7.40 -2.08
N LEU A 45 13.84 -8.31 -1.17
CA LEU A 45 12.46 -8.50 -0.72
C LEU A 45 11.89 -7.22 -0.10
N VAL A 46 12.63 -6.60 0.83
CA VAL A 46 12.20 -5.34 1.46
C VAL A 46 11.99 -4.23 0.42
N LEU A 47 12.91 -4.12 -0.53
CA LEU A 47 12.82 -3.15 -1.63
C LEU A 47 11.58 -3.39 -2.51
N ILE A 48 11.25 -4.65 -2.82
CA ILE A 48 10.01 -5.00 -3.55
C ILE A 48 8.78 -4.58 -2.75
N LEU A 49 8.73 -4.90 -1.45
CA LEU A 49 7.58 -4.58 -0.62
C LEU A 49 7.34 -3.08 -0.53
N ILE A 50 8.38 -2.27 -0.32
CA ILE A 50 8.25 -0.81 -0.27
C ILE A 50 7.83 -0.24 -1.63
N SER A 51 8.33 -0.80 -2.74
CA SER A 51 8.02 -0.33 -4.10
C SER A 51 6.61 -0.69 -4.56
N LYS A 52 6.15 -1.91 -4.26
CA LYS A 52 4.98 -2.53 -4.88
C LYS A 52 3.82 -2.77 -3.93
N THR A 53 3.93 -2.30 -2.69
CA THR A 53 2.88 -2.42 -1.68
C THR A 53 2.82 -1.17 -0.81
N SER A 54 1.85 -1.11 0.09
CA SER A 54 1.74 -0.08 1.13
C SER A 54 2.74 -0.25 2.28
N ILE A 55 3.50 -1.35 2.33
CA ILE A 55 4.41 -1.68 3.43
C ILE A 55 5.68 -0.83 3.31
N SER A 56 5.58 0.43 3.75
CA SER A 56 6.62 1.45 3.59
C SER A 56 7.10 2.06 4.91
N SER A 57 6.38 1.83 6.02
CA SER A 57 6.81 2.27 7.35
C SER A 57 7.70 1.21 8.02
N PRO A 58 8.69 1.62 8.85
CA PRO A 58 9.50 0.68 9.63
C PRO A 58 8.66 -0.25 10.49
N TYR A 59 7.58 0.25 11.06
CA TYR A 59 6.70 -0.52 11.92
C TYR A 59 5.97 -1.61 11.13
N THR A 60 5.35 -1.27 9.99
CA THR A 60 4.62 -2.25 9.18
C THR A 60 5.58 -3.28 8.56
N LEU A 61 6.77 -2.84 8.12
CA LEU A 61 7.83 -3.74 7.66
C LEU A 61 8.24 -4.73 8.75
N MET A 62 8.53 -4.23 9.96
CA MET A 62 8.88 -5.05 11.12
C MET A 62 7.75 -6.03 11.44
N MET A 63 6.51 -5.57 11.57
CA MET A 63 5.37 -6.43 11.90
C MET A 63 5.12 -7.53 10.87
N ARG A 64 5.35 -7.27 9.58
CA ARG A 64 5.13 -8.26 8.51
C ARG A 64 6.30 -9.23 8.40
N LEU A 65 7.53 -8.75 8.56
CA LEU A 65 8.74 -9.57 8.47
C LEU A 65 8.98 -10.38 9.76
N ASP A 66 8.79 -9.81 10.94
CA ASP A 66 8.97 -10.50 12.23
C ASP A 66 8.00 -11.66 12.40
N ARG A 67 6.77 -11.55 11.85
CA ARG A 67 5.79 -12.66 11.83
C ARG A 67 6.25 -13.86 10.99
N CYS A 68 7.23 -13.66 10.12
CA CYS A 68 7.84 -14.71 9.30
C CYS A 68 9.17 -15.22 9.90
N ASP A 69 9.48 -14.82 11.14
CA ASP A 69 10.74 -15.10 11.84
C ASP A 69 11.97 -14.67 11.05
N PHE A 70 11.92 -13.43 10.56
CA PHE A 70 12.98 -12.84 9.75
C PHE A 70 14.17 -12.41 10.63
N PRO A 71 15.32 -13.11 10.60
CA PRO A 71 16.37 -12.91 11.61
C PRO A 71 17.07 -11.56 11.42
N GLY A 72 16.84 -10.60 12.31
CA GLY A 72 17.68 -9.40 12.43
C GLY A 72 16.94 -8.08 12.70
N ASN A 73 17.61 -7.20 13.46
CA ASN A 73 17.11 -5.88 13.87
C ASN A 73 16.82 -4.97 12.64
N PRO A 74 15.56 -4.61 12.36
CA PRO A 74 15.16 -3.83 11.17
C PRO A 74 15.88 -2.49 11.03
N LYS A 75 16.31 -1.87 12.14
CA LYS A 75 17.02 -0.59 12.13
C LYS A 75 18.35 -0.63 11.39
N ASN A 76 19.02 -1.79 11.33
CA ASN A 76 20.29 -1.94 10.63
C ASN A 76 20.12 -2.33 9.15
N ASN A 77 18.89 -2.68 8.72
CA ASN A 77 18.68 -3.34 7.43
C ASN A 77 18.20 -2.38 6.33
N LEU A 78 17.52 -1.28 6.70
CA LEU A 78 17.14 -0.24 5.73
C LEU A 78 18.29 0.72 5.40
N SER A 79 19.28 0.84 6.28
CA SER A 79 20.42 1.74 6.07
C SER A 79 21.24 1.35 4.85
N GLN A 80 21.41 0.05 4.56
CA GLN A 80 22.11 -0.40 3.36
C GLN A 80 21.37 0.02 2.09
N LEU A 81 20.04 -0.12 2.05
CA LEU A 81 19.21 0.32 0.92
C LEU A 81 19.24 1.85 0.72
N VAL A 82 19.28 2.62 1.81
CA VAL A 82 19.41 4.08 1.76
C VAL A 82 20.82 4.51 1.32
N ASN A 83 21.86 3.89 1.88
CA ASN A 83 23.26 4.18 1.54
C ASN A 83 23.57 3.85 0.08
N ASN A 84 22.91 2.82 -0.47
CA ASN A 84 23.01 2.45 -1.88
C ASN A 84 22.05 3.25 -2.79
N HIS A 85 21.40 4.28 -2.26
CA HIS A 85 20.46 5.15 -2.97
C HIS A 85 19.28 4.41 -3.65
N LEU A 86 18.90 3.23 -3.14
CA LEU A 86 17.73 2.48 -3.63
C LEU A 86 16.45 2.91 -2.92
N LEU A 87 16.58 3.36 -1.67
CA LEU A 87 15.51 3.95 -0.87
C LEU A 87 15.88 5.36 -0.41
N TYR A 88 14.87 6.12 -0.03
CA TYR A 88 15.03 7.34 0.75
C TYR A 88 13.95 7.42 1.84
N VAL A 89 14.23 8.21 2.89
CA VAL A 89 13.25 8.53 3.93
C VAL A 89 12.29 9.55 3.34
N ALA A 90 11.06 9.16 3.05
CA ALA A 90 10.02 10.03 2.50
C ALA A 90 9.38 10.89 3.59
N GLU A 91 9.24 10.35 4.81
CA GLU A 91 8.68 11.05 5.95
C GLU A 91 9.47 10.74 7.23
N ALA A 92 9.71 11.73 8.07
CA ALA A 92 10.28 11.58 9.40
C ALA A 92 9.49 12.37 10.45
N ASN A 93 9.50 11.90 11.70
CA ASN A 93 8.87 12.61 12.81
C ASN A 93 9.72 13.79 13.30
N GLY A 94 9.21 14.57 14.27
CA GLY A 94 9.92 15.73 14.85
C GLY A 94 11.26 15.42 15.57
N PHE A 95 11.62 14.14 15.69
CA PHE A 95 12.92 13.68 16.19
C PHE A 95 13.87 13.22 15.07
N GLY A 96 13.46 13.32 13.81
CA GLY A 96 14.22 12.84 12.66
C GLY A 96 14.20 11.32 12.51
N HIS A 97 13.31 10.61 13.22
CA HIS A 97 13.16 9.17 13.01
C HIS A 97 12.31 8.90 11.78
N PRO A 98 12.75 7.99 10.89
CA PRO A 98 11.98 7.63 9.70
C PRO A 98 10.60 7.08 10.06
N VAL A 99 9.58 7.64 9.44
CA VAL A 99 8.18 7.20 9.51
C VAL A 99 7.82 6.42 8.25
N LYS A 100 8.29 6.88 7.09
CA LYS A 100 7.98 6.28 5.79
C LYS A 100 9.19 6.28 4.88
N TYR A 101 9.38 5.19 4.16
CA TYR A 101 10.38 5.06 3.10
C TYR A 101 9.70 5.06 1.73
N ALA A 102 10.43 5.52 0.72
CA ALA A 102 10.02 5.39 -0.66
C ALA A 102 11.20 4.96 -1.53
N VAL A 103 10.90 4.39 -2.69
CA VAL A 103 11.88 3.86 -3.62
C VAL A 103 12.35 4.97 -4.55
N THR A 104 13.66 5.05 -4.78
CA THR A 104 14.23 6.00 -5.74
C THR A 104 14.04 5.49 -7.18
N LYS A 105 14.31 6.34 -8.18
CA LYS A 105 14.35 5.87 -9.58
C LYS A 105 15.36 4.73 -9.80
N GLN A 106 16.52 4.83 -9.16
CA GLN A 106 17.54 3.77 -9.20
C GLN A 106 17.04 2.48 -8.54
N GLY A 107 16.31 2.58 -7.43
CA GLY A 107 15.66 1.42 -6.81
C GLY A 107 14.65 0.73 -7.73
N GLU A 108 13.83 1.51 -8.45
CA GLU A 108 12.89 0.98 -9.44
C GLU A 108 13.60 0.28 -10.62
N GLU A 109 14.68 0.88 -11.13
CA GLU A 109 15.51 0.28 -12.18
C GLU A 109 16.20 -1.01 -11.70
N PHE A 110 16.65 -1.04 -10.44
CA PHE A 110 17.20 -2.23 -9.82
C PHE A 110 16.16 -3.35 -9.75
N ILE A 111 14.96 -3.07 -9.24
CA ILE A 111 13.86 -4.04 -9.16
C ILE A 111 13.57 -4.64 -10.53
N LYS A 112 13.54 -3.81 -11.58
CA LYS A 112 13.23 -4.25 -12.94
C LYS A 112 14.30 -5.14 -13.56
N ASN A 113 15.57 -4.81 -13.34
CA ASN A 113 16.67 -5.37 -14.13
C ASN A 113 17.50 -6.44 -13.38
N HIS A 114 17.47 -6.46 -12.06
CA HIS A 114 18.43 -7.23 -11.26
C HIS A 114 17.79 -8.21 -10.27
N ILE A 115 16.48 -8.15 -10.05
CA ILE A 115 15.82 -9.07 -9.12
C ILE A 115 15.66 -10.46 -9.72
N ASP A 116 16.23 -11.44 -9.05
CA ASP A 116 16.05 -12.86 -9.32
C ASP A 116 14.81 -13.38 -8.56
N GLN A 117 13.67 -13.41 -9.24
CA GLN A 117 12.40 -13.82 -8.65
C GLN A 117 12.47 -15.22 -8.02
N ALA A 118 13.18 -16.16 -8.64
CA ALA A 118 13.28 -17.52 -8.14
C ALA A 118 14.01 -17.55 -6.79
N LYS A 119 15.12 -16.82 -6.66
CA LYS A 119 15.86 -16.71 -5.39
C LYS A 119 15.02 -16.07 -4.29
N ILE A 120 14.25 -15.03 -4.59
CA ILE A 120 13.36 -14.39 -3.61
C ILE A 120 12.30 -15.37 -3.12
N ILE A 121 11.65 -16.10 -4.02
CA ILE A 121 10.65 -17.11 -3.64
C ILE A 121 11.28 -18.24 -2.82
N GLU A 122 12.46 -18.74 -3.21
CA GLU A 122 13.19 -19.74 -2.43
C GLU A 122 13.60 -19.23 -1.06
N HIS A 123 13.96 -17.95 -0.95
CA HIS A 123 14.26 -17.31 0.32
C HIS A 123 13.01 -17.26 1.23
N ILE A 124 11.86 -16.84 0.68
CA ILE A 124 10.59 -16.80 1.43
C ILE A 124 10.18 -18.19 1.92
N LYS A 125 10.33 -19.24 1.10
CA LYS A 125 10.01 -20.63 1.50
C LYS A 125 10.80 -21.15 2.70
N LYS A 126 11.93 -20.52 3.04
CA LYS A 126 12.76 -20.88 4.21
C LYS A 126 12.30 -20.20 5.50
N MET A 127 11.31 -19.31 5.44
CA MET A 127 10.73 -18.62 6.60
C MET A 127 9.80 -19.55 7.41
N GLN A 128 9.56 -19.22 8.68
CA GLN A 128 8.71 -20.06 9.55
C GLN A 128 7.23 -20.10 9.14
N ASN A 129 6.69 -18.97 8.66
CA ASN A 129 5.31 -18.85 8.17
C ASN A 129 5.31 -18.16 6.80
N PRO A 130 5.65 -18.89 5.72
CA PRO A 130 5.90 -18.29 4.42
C PRO A 130 4.61 -17.90 3.68
N ASP A 131 3.48 -18.56 3.96
CA ASP A 131 2.29 -18.55 3.11
C ASP A 131 1.81 -17.16 2.70
N PHE A 132 1.61 -16.25 3.67
CA PHE A 132 1.20 -14.87 3.42
C PHE A 132 2.22 -14.13 2.54
N MET A 133 3.51 -14.23 2.86
CA MET A 133 4.56 -13.55 2.11
C MET A 133 4.73 -14.13 0.71
N LEU A 134 4.54 -15.43 0.57
CA LEU A 134 4.65 -16.15 -0.69
C LEU A 134 3.53 -15.71 -1.64
N GLU A 135 2.29 -15.70 -1.16
CA GLU A 135 1.13 -15.23 -1.92
C GLU A 135 1.29 -13.76 -2.34
N LEU A 136 1.67 -12.89 -1.40
CA LEU A 136 1.87 -11.46 -1.66
C LEU A 136 2.94 -11.23 -2.75
N VAL A 137 4.11 -11.85 -2.60
CA VAL A 137 5.24 -11.64 -3.51
C VAL A 137 5.00 -12.29 -4.87
N GLN A 138 4.34 -13.45 -4.93
CA GLN A 138 3.91 -14.06 -6.19
C GLN A 138 2.94 -13.15 -6.95
N SER A 139 1.94 -12.59 -6.26
CA SER A 139 1.01 -11.62 -6.86
C SER A 139 1.72 -10.38 -7.39
N ILE A 140 2.76 -9.89 -6.69
CA ILE A 140 3.59 -8.77 -7.19
C ILE A 140 4.33 -9.19 -8.47
N PHE A 141 4.98 -10.34 -8.50
CA PHE A 141 5.72 -10.81 -9.67
C PHE A 141 4.82 -11.10 -10.87
N ASP A 142 3.65 -11.68 -10.66
CA ASP A 142 2.65 -11.89 -11.70
C ASP A 142 2.22 -10.55 -12.31
N ARG A 143 1.98 -9.53 -11.47
CA ARG A 143 1.68 -8.16 -11.92
C ARG A 143 2.85 -7.54 -12.69
N MET A 144 4.09 -7.71 -12.24
CA MET A 144 5.27 -7.20 -12.94
C MET A 144 5.45 -7.86 -14.31
N ILE A 145 5.25 -9.18 -14.40
CA ILE A 145 5.30 -9.93 -15.66
C ILE A 145 4.18 -9.47 -16.59
N LYS A 146 2.97 -9.29 -16.06
CA LYS A 146 1.82 -8.78 -16.80
C LYS A 146 2.11 -7.39 -17.36
N THR A 147 2.54 -6.42 -16.54
CA THR A 147 2.92 -5.07 -16.98
C THR A 147 4.08 -5.07 -17.99
N SER A 148 5.02 -6.03 -17.91
CA SER A 148 6.11 -6.17 -18.89
C SER A 148 5.67 -6.76 -20.24
N LYS A 149 4.57 -7.54 -20.24
CA LYS A 149 3.94 -8.12 -21.42
C LYS A 149 2.79 -7.24 -21.97
N GLU A 150 2.33 -6.29 -21.17
CA GLU A 150 1.16 -5.45 -21.41
C GLU A 150 1.52 -3.94 -21.51
N ASN A 151 1.98 -3.53 -22.70
CA ASN A 151 1.41 -2.37 -23.39
C ASN A 151 0.04 -2.74 -24.00
N ILE A 152 -0.69 -3.63 -23.32
CA ILE A 152 -1.91 -4.30 -23.78
C ILE A 152 -2.84 -4.29 -22.57
N VAL A 153 -3.85 -3.43 -22.64
CA VAL A 153 -5.13 -3.52 -21.93
C VAL A 153 -5.25 -4.72 -20.99
N ILE A 154 -5.30 -4.45 -19.67
CA ILE A 154 -5.64 -5.44 -18.64
C ILE A 154 -6.79 -6.32 -19.18
N PRO A 155 -6.67 -7.66 -19.22
CA PRO A 155 -7.77 -8.53 -19.60
C PRO A 155 -8.88 -8.30 -18.60
N ILE A 156 -9.83 -7.49 -19.04
CA ILE A 156 -11.22 -7.50 -18.63
C ILE A 156 -11.60 -8.98 -18.61
N ALA A 157 -12.09 -9.48 -17.47
CA ALA A 157 -12.64 -10.82 -17.40
C ALA A 157 -13.53 -11.05 -18.62
N PRO A 158 -13.38 -12.18 -19.35
CA PRO A 158 -14.09 -12.36 -20.61
C PRO A 158 -15.60 -12.27 -20.34
N ASP A 159 -16.20 -11.19 -20.83
CA ASP A 159 -17.61 -10.80 -20.71
C ASP A 159 -18.08 -10.16 -19.38
N SER A 160 -17.31 -9.22 -18.80
CA SER A 160 -17.80 -8.35 -17.70
C SER A 160 -18.95 -7.40 -18.10
N SER A 161 -19.34 -7.37 -19.38
CA SER A 161 -20.42 -6.53 -19.89
C SER A 161 -21.80 -6.89 -19.32
N LYS A 162 -21.94 -8.11 -18.79
CA LYS A 162 -23.15 -8.64 -18.16
C LYS A 162 -23.07 -8.74 -16.64
N TRP A 163 -21.93 -8.36 -16.04
CA TRP A 163 -21.76 -8.46 -14.61
C TRP A 163 -22.61 -7.42 -13.89
N THR A 164 -23.31 -7.89 -12.86
CA THR A 164 -24.04 -7.03 -11.94
C THR A 164 -23.45 -7.15 -10.53
N GLY A 165 -23.95 -6.38 -9.55
CA GLY A 165 -23.48 -6.43 -8.16
C GLY A 165 -23.48 -7.84 -7.53
N LYS A 166 -24.19 -8.80 -8.14
CA LYS A 166 -24.16 -10.23 -7.77
C LYS A 166 -22.86 -10.96 -8.10
N ASN A 167 -22.01 -10.39 -8.95
CA ASN A 167 -20.87 -11.11 -9.52
C ASN A 167 -19.54 -10.61 -8.98
N PHE A 168 -19.49 -9.40 -8.44
CA PHE A 168 -18.23 -8.77 -8.06
C PHE A 168 -18.38 -7.90 -6.81
N GLU A 169 -17.25 -7.68 -6.18
CA GLU A 169 -17.03 -6.68 -5.14
C GLU A 169 -15.69 -5.99 -5.43
N PHE A 170 -15.46 -4.83 -4.79
CA PHE A 170 -14.15 -4.18 -4.85
C PHE A 170 -13.50 -4.17 -3.47
N LEU A 171 -12.21 -4.44 -3.41
CA LEU A 171 -11.40 -4.30 -2.21
C LEU A 171 -10.37 -3.21 -2.44
N ILE A 172 -10.44 -2.15 -1.63
CA ILE A 172 -9.44 -1.10 -1.57
C ILE A 172 -8.43 -1.50 -0.50
N THR A 173 -7.19 -1.77 -0.91
CA THR A 173 -6.09 -2.11 0.00
C THR A 173 -5.05 -1.00 0.01
N GLY A 174 -4.35 -0.79 1.12
CA GLY A 174 -3.39 0.32 1.19
C GLY A 174 -2.96 0.69 2.60
N ASP A 175 -2.17 1.76 2.70
CA ASP A 175 -1.92 2.46 3.97
C ASP A 175 -3.00 3.54 4.09
N LEU A 176 -4.18 3.10 4.54
CA LEU A 176 -5.39 3.91 4.56
C LEU A 176 -5.59 4.54 5.93
N GLU A 177 -5.46 5.85 6.01
CA GLU A 177 -5.83 6.67 7.16
C GLU A 177 -7.09 7.46 6.83
N ILE A 178 -8.25 6.87 7.15
CA ILE A 178 -9.57 7.48 6.97
C ILE A 178 -10.16 7.74 8.35
N THR A 179 -10.42 9.01 8.66
CA THR A 179 -11.03 9.45 9.92
C THR A 179 -12.53 9.65 9.73
N ALA A 180 -13.29 9.76 10.82
CA ALA A 180 -14.72 9.99 10.73
C ALA A 180 -15.06 11.32 10.04
N GLU A 181 -14.19 12.33 10.15
CA GLU A 181 -14.39 13.66 9.58
C GLU A 181 -14.19 13.71 8.06
N ASN A 182 -13.23 12.95 7.52
CA ASN A 182 -12.92 12.93 6.09
C ASN A 182 -13.53 11.72 5.35
N HIS A 183 -14.18 10.81 6.08
CA HIS A 183 -14.70 9.56 5.53
C HIS A 183 -15.60 9.79 4.32
N ASP A 184 -16.64 10.62 4.45
CA ASP A 184 -17.60 10.81 3.37
C ASP A 184 -16.99 11.55 2.17
N GLU A 185 -16.04 12.47 2.40
CA GLU A 185 -15.31 13.16 1.32
C GLU A 185 -14.44 12.20 0.50
N ILE A 186 -13.78 11.25 1.16
CA ILE A 186 -12.90 10.28 0.50
C ILE A 186 -13.70 9.15 -0.13
N MET A 187 -14.70 8.63 0.60
CA MET A 187 -15.40 7.38 0.29
C MET A 187 -16.69 7.59 -0.52
N THR A 188 -16.87 8.75 -1.15
CA THR A 188 -17.97 8.98 -2.08
C THR A 188 -17.47 9.56 -3.40
N PRO A 189 -18.13 9.24 -4.52
CA PRO A 189 -17.75 9.79 -5.82
C PRO A 189 -18.12 11.28 -5.91
N ASN A 190 -17.35 12.03 -6.70
CA ASN A 190 -17.60 13.46 -6.92
C ASN A 190 -18.48 13.71 -8.17
N SER A 191 -18.45 12.79 -9.14
CA SER A 191 -19.17 12.95 -10.41
C SER A 191 -20.64 12.53 -10.33
N PHE A 192 -21.05 11.91 -9.23
CA PHE A 192 -22.41 11.44 -9.01
C PHE A 192 -23.07 12.16 -7.83
N GLU A 193 -24.34 12.53 -7.97
CA GLU A 193 -25.15 12.89 -6.81
C GLU A 193 -25.35 11.66 -5.93
N TRP A 194 -25.13 11.82 -4.62
CA TRP A 194 -25.29 10.76 -3.65
C TRP A 194 -25.99 11.23 -2.39
N THR A 195 -26.63 10.29 -1.69
CA THR A 195 -27.19 10.50 -0.36
C THR A 195 -26.78 9.38 0.58
N LYS A 196 -26.58 9.73 1.86
CA LYS A 196 -26.32 8.75 2.91
C LYS A 196 -27.66 8.26 3.46
N ILE A 197 -27.87 6.96 3.42
CA ILE A 197 -29.07 6.31 3.95
C ILE A 197 -28.66 5.30 5.03
N GLN A 198 -29.55 5.05 5.99
CA GLN A 198 -29.33 4.12 7.09
C GLN A 198 -30.25 2.92 6.92
N LYS A 199 -29.69 1.71 6.92
CA LYS A 199 -30.44 0.45 6.87
C LYS A 199 -29.87 -0.50 7.92
N ASP A 200 -30.72 -1.00 8.82
CA ASP A 200 -30.32 -1.92 9.89
C ASP A 200 -29.12 -1.42 10.73
N ASN A 201 -29.07 -0.09 10.99
CA ASN A 201 -27.96 0.63 11.65
C ASN A 201 -26.62 0.64 10.90
N TRP A 202 -26.62 0.27 9.62
CA TRP A 202 -25.45 0.36 8.74
C TRP A 202 -25.57 1.57 7.79
N PRO A 203 -24.48 2.33 7.58
CA PRO A 203 -24.45 3.39 6.60
C PRO A 203 -24.35 2.81 5.18
N TYR A 204 -25.25 3.28 4.31
CA TYR A 204 -25.24 3.01 2.88
C TYR A 204 -25.19 4.34 2.12
N TYR A 205 -24.65 4.29 0.90
CA TYR A 205 -24.56 5.40 -0.01
C TYR A 205 -25.39 5.09 -1.24
N GLN A 206 -26.35 5.95 -1.55
CA GLN A 206 -27.22 5.80 -2.71
C GLN A 206 -26.76 6.73 -3.83
N VAL A 207 -26.50 6.18 -5.02
CA VAL A 207 -26.13 6.91 -6.24
C VAL A 207 -27.16 6.62 -7.33
N GLY A 208 -28.12 7.54 -7.50
CA GLY A 208 -29.30 7.31 -8.32
C GLY A 208 -30.21 6.23 -7.71
N GLN A 209 -30.41 5.12 -8.42
CA GLN A 209 -31.17 3.96 -7.91
C GLN A 209 -30.28 2.86 -7.31
N ASP A 210 -28.96 2.99 -7.45
CA ASP A 210 -28.00 2.00 -6.96
C ASP A 210 -27.50 2.38 -5.58
N GLU A 211 -27.12 1.38 -4.80
CA GLU A 211 -26.69 1.54 -3.42
C GLU A 211 -25.40 0.76 -3.20
N PHE A 212 -24.52 1.28 -2.36
CA PHE A 212 -23.35 0.55 -1.92
C PHE A 212 -23.02 0.84 -0.46
N SER A 213 -22.26 -0.06 0.14
CA SER A 213 -21.77 0.05 1.51
C SER A 213 -20.30 -0.37 1.58
N TYR A 214 -19.68 -0.01 2.71
CA TYR A 214 -18.32 -0.37 3.02
C TYR A 214 -18.26 -1.28 4.25
N SER A 215 -17.42 -2.30 4.18
CA SER A 215 -16.96 -3.05 5.36
C SER A 215 -15.46 -2.86 5.54
N TRP A 216 -15.03 -2.56 6.76
CA TRP A 216 -13.62 -2.51 7.12
C TRP A 216 -13.17 -3.93 7.49
N GLU A 217 -12.48 -4.57 6.55
CA GLU A 217 -12.01 -5.95 6.68
C GLU A 217 -10.49 -5.93 6.44
N PRO A 218 -9.63 -6.33 7.41
CA PRO A 218 -8.21 -6.51 7.11
C PRO A 218 -8.05 -7.36 5.83
N PRO A 219 -7.28 -6.92 4.81
CA PRO A 219 -6.26 -5.87 4.80
C PRO A 219 -6.72 -4.47 4.30
N GLY A 220 -8.01 -4.19 4.17
CA GLY A 220 -8.49 -2.94 3.58
C GLY A 220 -9.98 -2.61 3.80
N ILE A 221 -10.59 -2.03 2.77
CA ILE A 221 -12.00 -1.61 2.76
C ILE A 221 -12.69 -2.30 1.60
N GLN A 222 -13.70 -3.10 1.91
CA GLN A 222 -14.50 -3.83 0.93
C GLN A 222 -15.75 -3.03 0.56
N MET A 223 -16.00 -2.89 -0.73
CA MET A 223 -17.16 -2.24 -1.32
C MET A 223 -18.15 -3.29 -1.80
N THR A 224 -19.37 -3.22 -1.27
CA THR A 224 -20.48 -4.09 -1.67
C THR A 224 -21.56 -3.24 -2.31
N PHE A 225 -22.11 -3.69 -3.43
CA PHE A 225 -23.17 -2.98 -4.15
C PHE A 225 -24.47 -3.77 -4.13
N ASN A 226 -25.58 -3.08 -4.40
CA ASN A 226 -26.83 -3.73 -4.71
C ASN A 226 -26.69 -4.61 -5.97
N ASP A 227 -27.46 -5.69 -5.97
CA ASP A 227 -27.47 -6.74 -6.98
C ASP A 227 -27.60 -6.25 -8.44
N ASP A 228 -28.27 -5.12 -8.65
CA ASP A 228 -28.65 -4.61 -9.97
C ASP A 228 -27.61 -3.64 -10.58
N ILE A 229 -26.63 -3.16 -9.81
CA ILE A 229 -25.65 -2.21 -10.35
C ILE A 229 -24.87 -2.85 -11.48
N THR A 230 -24.62 -2.10 -12.55
CA THR A 230 -23.74 -2.56 -13.63
C THR A 230 -22.27 -2.47 -13.20
N PHE A 231 -21.46 -3.42 -13.65
CA PHE A 231 -20.01 -3.39 -13.40
C PHE A 231 -19.37 -2.06 -13.81
N GLN A 232 -19.74 -1.49 -14.96
CA GLN A 232 -19.16 -0.22 -15.43
C GLN A 232 -19.46 0.93 -14.48
N LYS A 233 -20.70 1.04 -13.99
CA LYS A 233 -21.08 2.10 -13.04
C LYS A 233 -20.36 1.92 -11.71
N ALA A 234 -20.33 0.69 -11.18
CA ALA A 234 -19.62 0.39 -9.94
C ALA A 234 -18.12 0.67 -10.05
N LYS A 235 -17.51 0.32 -11.19
CA LYS A 235 -16.10 0.59 -11.45
C LYS A 235 -15.81 2.09 -11.51
N ASN A 236 -16.67 2.88 -12.17
CA ASN A 236 -16.50 4.34 -12.20
C ASN A 236 -16.53 4.94 -10.79
N ILE A 237 -17.47 4.48 -9.94
CA ILE A 237 -17.55 4.89 -8.53
C ILE A 237 -16.24 4.53 -7.80
N ALA A 238 -15.79 3.28 -7.92
CA ALA A 238 -14.58 2.80 -7.26
C ALA A 238 -13.31 3.54 -7.74
N ASP A 239 -13.18 3.81 -9.04
CA ASP A 239 -12.07 4.56 -9.61
C ASP A 239 -12.01 6.00 -9.05
N GLU A 240 -13.15 6.68 -8.90
CA GLU A 240 -13.19 8.02 -8.31
C GLU A 240 -12.79 8.04 -6.83
N ILE A 241 -13.25 7.05 -6.06
CA ILE A 241 -12.84 6.91 -4.65
C ILE A 241 -11.33 6.68 -4.58
N MET A 242 -10.77 5.86 -5.47
CA MET A 242 -9.32 5.66 -5.57
C MET A 242 -8.58 6.95 -5.90
N GLU A 243 -9.12 7.82 -6.75
CA GLU A 243 -8.56 9.14 -7.01
C GLU A 243 -8.63 10.04 -5.78
N ASN A 244 -9.74 10.02 -5.04
CA ASN A 244 -9.89 10.79 -3.80
C ASN A 244 -8.86 10.36 -2.75
N ILE A 245 -8.69 9.05 -2.55
CA ILE A 245 -7.66 8.52 -1.65
C ILE A 245 -6.27 8.98 -2.09
N LYS A 246 -5.94 8.88 -3.38
CA LYS A 246 -4.63 9.34 -3.89
C LYS A 246 -4.40 10.83 -3.69
N LYS A 247 -5.43 11.68 -3.78
CA LYS A 247 -5.32 13.13 -3.52
C LYS A 247 -4.92 13.45 -2.09
N THR A 248 -5.21 12.55 -1.13
CA THR A 248 -4.76 12.71 0.27
C THR A 248 -3.26 12.38 0.45
N GLY A 249 -2.59 11.89 -0.59
CA GLY A 249 -1.20 11.41 -0.52
C GLY A 249 -1.06 9.98 -0.02
N GLN A 250 -2.19 9.28 0.19
CA GLN A 250 -2.22 7.88 0.60
C GLN A 250 -2.00 6.95 -0.60
N PHE A 251 -1.37 5.80 -0.34
CA PHE A 251 -1.20 4.75 -1.33
C PHE A 251 -2.32 3.73 -1.18
N ALA A 252 -3.05 3.51 -2.27
CA ALA A 252 -4.11 2.52 -2.34
C ALA A 252 -4.08 1.76 -3.66
N GLU A 253 -4.52 0.52 -3.63
CA GLU A 253 -4.76 -0.34 -4.79
C GLU A 253 -6.21 -0.86 -4.77
N LEU A 254 -6.83 -0.92 -5.95
CA LEU A 254 -8.15 -1.46 -6.15
C LEU A 254 -8.05 -2.89 -6.69
N VAL A 255 -8.65 -3.84 -5.96
CA VAL A 255 -8.72 -5.25 -6.34
C VAL A 255 -10.17 -5.61 -6.63
N ILE A 256 -10.41 -6.35 -7.71
CA ILE A 256 -11.73 -6.86 -8.05
C ILE A 256 -11.86 -8.27 -7.47
N LEU A 257 -12.89 -8.50 -6.68
CA LEU A 257 -13.21 -9.80 -6.10
C LEU A 257 -14.43 -10.40 -6.81
N GLU A 258 -14.49 -11.73 -6.89
CA GLU A 258 -15.75 -12.42 -7.23
C GLU A 258 -16.68 -12.43 -6.01
N SER A 259 -17.93 -12.04 -6.20
CA SER A 259 -18.95 -11.99 -5.14
C SER A 259 -19.09 -13.34 -4.41
N GLY A 260 -19.21 -13.29 -3.08
CA GLY A 260 -19.42 -14.47 -2.24
C GLY A 260 -18.18 -15.29 -1.90
N LYS A 261 -17.01 -14.96 -2.46
CA LYS A 261 -15.73 -15.42 -1.89
C LYS A 261 -15.40 -14.56 -0.68
N ILE A 262 -15.72 -15.06 0.51
CA ILE A 262 -15.17 -14.50 1.75
C ILE A 262 -13.66 -14.72 1.68
N TYR A 263 -12.92 -13.68 1.31
CA TYR A 263 -11.48 -13.66 1.47
C TYR A 263 -11.18 -13.56 2.97
N LYS A 264 -11.09 -14.73 3.62
CA LYS A 264 -10.51 -14.84 4.95
C LYS A 264 -9.01 -14.63 4.80
N PHE A 265 -8.54 -13.43 5.15
CA PHE A 265 -7.12 -13.14 5.31
C PHE A 265 -6.67 -13.45 6.74
#